data_AF-A0A2E3Q0F0-F1
#
_entry.id   AF-A0A2E3Q0F0-F1
#
_cell.length_a   1.000
_cell.length_b   1.000
_cell.length_c   1.000
_cell.angle_alpha   90.00
_cell.angle_beta   90.00
_cell.angle_gamma   90.00
#
_symmetry.space_group_name_H-M   'P 1'
#
loop_
_entity.id
_entity.type
_entity.pdbx_description
1 polymer ?
#
loop_
_entity_poly.entity_id
_entity_poly.type
_entity_poly.pdbx_seq_one_letter_code
_entity_poly.pdbx_strand_id
1 'polypeptide(L)'
;MSSSKQRIDRYVSAATLPAIAACGASVAVTDMAEAEIVYESLSITIGGPGSAPSLTAIDMGFASIKFAAGSNSQGPENLMGAKGNNQVAVIAGGSSKLLRNFGTGEEIGLSAGKPAILGIGAKFSTTGGKSSKGGGKTTSKGAWAPGNEDSVSGYMGFAWFPNAADVNYGWFSLTWDGSFLTIDGYAYETEAGVGIEAGAIPAPGAIGLLGLAAGAAGMRRKRLA
;
A
#
# COMPACT_ATOMS: atom_id res chain seq x y z
N MET A 1 29.86 -1.34 -32.95
CA MET A 1 28.49 -1.85 -33.17
C MET A 1 27.81 -1.95 -31.81
N SER A 2 26.67 -1.27 -31.62
CA SER A 2 26.08 -0.89 -30.32
C SER A 2 25.21 -2.02 -29.72
N SER A 3 25.36 -2.28 -28.42
CA SER A 3 24.71 -3.35 -27.63
C SER A 3 23.19 -3.20 -27.45
N SER A 4 22.60 -2.15 -28.03
CA SER A 4 21.17 -1.83 -27.98
C SER A 4 20.31 -2.74 -28.88
N LYS A 5 20.84 -3.23 -30.01
CA LYS A 5 20.10 -4.17 -30.89
C LYS A 5 19.87 -5.54 -30.26
N GLN A 6 20.80 -6.03 -29.44
CA GLN A 6 20.71 -7.36 -28.83
C GLN A 6 19.63 -7.51 -27.74
N ARG A 7 19.09 -6.40 -27.21
CA ARG A 7 18.03 -6.45 -26.18
C ARG A 7 16.62 -6.44 -26.77
N ILE A 8 16.44 -5.93 -27.99
CA ILE A 8 15.14 -5.88 -28.66
C ILE A 8 14.77 -7.26 -29.25
N ASP A 9 15.75 -8.01 -29.76
CA ASP A 9 15.48 -9.34 -30.33
C ASP A 9 15.08 -10.40 -29.30
N ARG A 10 15.33 -10.18 -27.99
CA ARG A 10 14.86 -11.09 -26.93
C ARG A 10 13.37 -11.00 -26.63
N TYR A 11 12.71 -9.90 -26.99
CA TYR A 11 11.26 -9.74 -26.76
C TYR A 11 10.40 -10.17 -27.96
N VAL A 12 11.00 -10.41 -29.12
CA VAL A 12 10.28 -10.82 -30.33
C VAL A 12 10.12 -12.35 -30.42
N SER A 13 10.86 -13.14 -29.64
CA SER A 13 10.82 -14.62 -29.71
C SER A 13 9.75 -15.29 -28.82
N ALA A 14 8.95 -14.54 -28.06
CA ALA A 14 7.85 -15.11 -27.25
C ALA A 14 6.49 -15.14 -27.99
N ALA A 15 6.43 -14.65 -29.23
CA ALA A 15 5.19 -14.56 -30.02
C ALA A 15 5.02 -15.66 -31.09
N THR A 16 5.79 -16.74 -31.01
CA THR A 16 5.59 -17.94 -31.85
C THR A 16 5.14 -19.10 -30.98
N LEU A 17 3.86 -19.07 -30.62
CA LEU A 17 3.15 -20.30 -30.26
C LEU A 17 2.85 -21.08 -31.56
N PRO A 18 3.02 -22.41 -31.58
CA PRO A 18 2.56 -23.22 -32.70
C PRO A 18 1.04 -23.12 -32.79
N ALA A 19 0.54 -22.86 -33.99
CA ALA A 19 -0.86 -23.06 -34.34
C ALA A 19 -1.21 -24.54 -34.12
N ILE A 20 -1.78 -24.87 -32.95
CA ILE A 20 -2.46 -26.15 -32.75
C ILE A 20 -3.82 -26.04 -33.42
N ALA A 21 -3.99 -26.90 -34.41
CA ALA A 21 -5.15 -27.03 -35.26
C ALA A 21 -6.43 -27.35 -34.47
N ALA A 22 -7.53 -26.88 -35.05
CA ALA A 22 -8.91 -27.09 -34.63
C ALA A 22 -9.25 -28.57 -34.40
N CYS A 23 -9.67 -28.88 -33.17
CA CYS A 23 -10.60 -29.96 -32.84
C CYS A 23 -11.44 -29.45 -31.66
N GLY A 24 -12.77 -29.45 -31.81
CA GLY A 24 -13.73 -28.81 -30.90
C GLY A 24 -13.55 -29.14 -29.42
N ALA A 25 -12.81 -28.29 -28.71
CA ALA A 25 -12.86 -28.13 -27.28
C ALA A 25 -13.44 -26.73 -27.04
N SER A 26 -14.58 -26.68 -26.37
CA SER A 26 -15.07 -25.50 -25.69
C SER A 26 -13.89 -24.79 -25.05
N VAL A 27 -13.52 -23.62 -25.55
CA VAL A 27 -12.62 -22.71 -24.85
C VAL A 27 -13.37 -22.37 -23.57
N ALA A 28 -13.04 -23.08 -22.49
CA ALA A 28 -13.37 -22.62 -21.17
C ALA A 28 -12.69 -21.26 -21.08
N VAL A 29 -13.49 -20.20 -21.21
CA VAL A 29 -13.14 -18.90 -20.64
C VAL A 29 -13.10 -19.21 -19.15
N THR A 30 -11.94 -19.63 -18.67
CA THR A 30 -11.64 -19.50 -17.26
C THR A 30 -11.71 -18.02 -17.03
N ASP A 31 -12.79 -17.57 -16.39
CA ASP A 31 -12.80 -16.30 -15.68
C ASP A 31 -11.61 -16.38 -14.73
N MET A 32 -10.45 -15.94 -15.19
CA MET A 32 -9.37 -15.61 -14.29
C MET A 32 -9.96 -14.48 -13.46
N ALA A 33 -10.22 -14.75 -12.18
CA ALA A 33 -10.53 -13.69 -11.25
C ALA A 33 -9.33 -12.74 -11.31
N GLU A 34 -9.47 -11.66 -12.08
CA GLU A 34 -8.47 -10.61 -12.08
C GLU A 34 -8.57 -9.94 -10.72
N ALA A 35 -7.47 -9.96 -9.98
CA ALA A 35 -7.24 -9.17 -8.77
C ALA A 35 -7.86 -7.77 -8.92
N GLU A 36 -8.97 -7.52 -8.21
CA GLU A 36 -9.66 -6.23 -8.22
C GLU A 36 -9.19 -5.43 -7.00
N ILE A 37 -8.47 -4.34 -7.26
CA ILE A 37 -8.09 -3.40 -6.21
C ILE A 37 -9.28 -2.48 -5.93
N VAL A 38 -9.74 -2.42 -4.69
CA VAL A 38 -10.78 -1.48 -4.27
C VAL A 38 -10.12 -0.28 -3.60
N TYR A 39 -10.50 0.94 -4.00
CA TYR A 39 -10.01 2.20 -3.42
C TYR A 39 -11.16 3.01 -2.82
N GLU A 40 -10.93 3.57 -1.62
CA GLU A 40 -11.85 4.48 -0.97
C GLU A 40 -11.13 5.73 -0.46
N SER A 41 -11.71 6.90 -0.74
CA SER A 41 -11.21 8.21 -0.29
C SER A 41 -11.81 8.59 1.07
N LEU A 42 -11.00 9.12 1.98
CA LEU A 42 -11.40 9.49 3.34
C LEU A 42 -11.16 10.96 3.67
N SER A 43 -10.01 11.51 3.28
CA SER A 43 -9.58 12.90 3.58
C SER A 43 -9.78 13.31 5.05
N ILE A 44 -9.22 12.54 5.98
CA ILE A 44 -9.32 12.78 7.42
C ILE A 44 -7.97 13.29 7.97
N THR A 45 -8.00 14.34 8.78
CA THR A 45 -6.83 14.81 9.54
C THR A 45 -7.03 14.60 11.03
N ILE A 46 -6.04 14.04 11.71
CA ILE A 46 -6.06 13.78 13.15
C ILE A 46 -4.80 14.29 13.83
N GLY A 47 -4.87 14.57 15.13
CA GLY A 47 -3.74 15.03 15.93
C GLY A 47 -3.79 16.51 16.25
N GLY A 48 -2.61 17.13 16.32
CA GLY A 48 -2.43 18.51 16.77
C GLY A 48 -1.71 18.63 18.11
N PRO A 49 -1.35 19.86 18.51
CA PRO A 49 -0.76 20.14 19.81
C PRO A 49 -1.77 19.90 20.93
N GLY A 50 -1.36 19.15 21.96
CA GLY A 50 -2.22 18.86 23.10
C GLY A 50 -1.49 18.22 24.28
N SER A 51 -2.26 17.85 25.31
CA SER A 51 -1.73 17.11 26.47
C SER A 51 -1.58 15.61 26.20
N ALA A 52 -2.21 15.09 25.14
CA ALA A 52 -2.15 13.70 24.72
C ALA A 52 -2.40 13.58 23.20
N PRO A 53 -1.93 12.51 22.54
CA PRO A 53 -2.28 12.22 21.15
C PRO A 53 -3.77 12.01 20.96
N SER A 54 -4.30 12.50 19.84
CA SER A 54 -5.66 12.23 19.37
C SER A 54 -5.76 10.81 18.82
N LEU A 55 -6.90 10.16 19.06
CA LEU A 55 -7.19 8.81 18.61
C LEU A 55 -8.41 8.81 17.69
N THR A 56 -8.29 8.14 16.55
CA THR A 56 -9.41 7.94 15.60
C THR A 56 -9.39 6.51 15.09
N ALA A 57 -10.56 5.91 14.89
CA ALA A 57 -10.69 4.62 14.24
C ALA A 57 -11.23 4.82 12.82
N ILE A 58 -10.61 4.17 11.85
CA ILE A 58 -11.19 4.01 10.51
C ILE A 58 -11.80 2.62 10.47
N ASP A 59 -13.05 2.55 10.06
CA ASP A 59 -13.79 1.31 9.83
C ASP A 59 -13.95 1.14 8.32
N MET A 60 -13.45 0.03 7.78
CA MET A 60 -13.50 -0.32 6.36
C MET A 60 -14.62 -1.32 6.07
N GLY A 61 -15.48 -1.62 7.06
CA GLY A 61 -16.55 -2.62 6.97
C GLY A 61 -16.09 -4.07 7.17
N PHE A 62 -14.86 -4.40 6.76
CA PHE A 62 -14.24 -5.72 6.98
C PHE A 62 -13.17 -5.73 8.09
N ALA A 63 -12.64 -4.56 8.43
CA ALA A 63 -11.62 -4.39 9.45
C ALA A 63 -11.59 -2.94 9.96
N SER A 64 -11.03 -2.75 11.15
CA SER A 64 -10.84 -1.41 11.71
C SER A 64 -9.42 -1.21 12.23
N ILE A 65 -8.81 -0.08 11.86
CA ILE A 65 -7.51 0.35 12.33
C ILE A 65 -7.67 1.63 13.14
N LYS A 66 -7.11 1.64 14.34
CA LYS A 66 -7.04 2.81 15.22
C LYS A 66 -5.73 3.54 14.98
N PHE A 67 -5.83 4.82 14.67
CA PHE A 67 -4.70 5.72 14.52
C PHE A 67 -4.52 6.57 15.77
N ALA A 68 -3.27 6.88 16.08
CA ALA A 68 -2.88 7.79 17.13
C ALA A 68 -1.92 8.82 16.53
N ALA A 69 -2.20 10.10 16.73
CA ALA A 69 -1.41 11.20 16.18
C ALA A 69 -1.44 12.40 17.14
N GLY A 70 -0.34 13.11 17.27
CA GLY A 70 -0.33 14.37 18.01
C GLY A 70 1.06 14.78 18.46
N SER A 71 1.14 16.03 18.91
CA SER A 71 2.30 16.59 19.59
C SER A 71 1.94 16.96 21.03
N ASN A 72 2.85 16.71 21.98
CA ASN A 72 2.63 17.03 23.39
C ASN A 72 3.91 17.54 24.06
N SER A 73 3.76 18.34 25.12
CA SER A 73 4.88 18.83 25.91
C SER A 73 5.17 18.00 27.18
N GLN A 74 4.35 16.98 27.47
CA GLN A 74 4.39 16.19 28.71
C GLN A 74 4.80 14.71 28.53
N GLY A 75 5.18 14.30 27.31
CA GLY A 75 5.47 12.94 26.88
C GLY A 75 6.39 12.91 25.66
N PRO A 76 6.37 11.87 24.80
CA PRO A 76 7.09 11.94 23.53
C PRO A 76 6.53 13.11 22.72
N GLU A 77 7.41 14.06 22.38
CA GLU A 77 7.05 15.36 21.83
C GLU A 77 6.11 15.26 20.65
N ASN A 78 6.34 14.25 19.80
CA ASN A 78 5.53 13.95 18.63
C ASN A 78 5.34 12.43 18.54
N LEU A 79 4.11 11.98 18.29
CA LEU A 79 3.77 10.57 18.16
C LEU A 79 2.82 10.33 16.99
N MET A 80 3.16 9.36 16.16
CA MET A 80 2.28 8.76 15.16
C MET A 80 2.32 7.23 15.31
N GLY A 81 1.17 6.58 15.31
CA GLY A 81 1.07 5.13 15.35
C GLY A 81 -0.28 4.61 14.87
N ALA A 82 -0.30 3.32 14.59
CA ALA A 82 -1.49 2.61 14.18
C ALA A 82 -1.60 1.29 14.92
N LYS A 83 -2.83 0.92 15.26
CA LYS A 83 -3.17 -0.29 15.97
C LYS A 83 -4.31 -0.99 15.25
N GLY A 84 -4.05 -2.18 14.74
CA GLY A 84 -5.07 -3.07 14.24
C GLY A 84 -5.85 -3.76 15.35
N ASN A 85 -6.55 -4.83 15.00
CA ASN A 85 -7.32 -5.65 15.93
C ASN A 85 -6.95 -7.14 15.74
N ASN A 86 -7.81 -8.08 16.14
CA ASN A 86 -7.52 -9.51 15.98
C ASN A 86 -7.63 -9.99 14.52
N GLN A 87 -8.23 -9.21 13.64
CA GLN A 87 -8.49 -9.53 12.23
C GLN A 87 -7.67 -8.68 11.27
N VAL A 88 -7.08 -7.56 11.72
CA VAL A 88 -6.20 -6.72 10.91
C VAL A 88 -4.92 -6.39 11.66
N ALA A 89 -3.80 -6.51 10.96
CA ALA A 89 -2.47 -6.17 11.43
C ALA A 89 -1.85 -5.12 10.50
N VAL A 90 -1.05 -4.23 11.07
CA VAL A 90 -0.24 -3.28 10.31
C VAL A 90 1.08 -3.93 9.91
N ILE A 91 1.65 -3.53 8.78
CA ILE A 91 2.94 -4.06 8.32
C ILE A 91 4.08 -3.24 8.94
N ALA A 92 4.82 -3.90 9.82
CA ALA A 92 5.98 -3.32 10.50
C ALA A 92 7.30 -3.76 9.85
N GLY A 93 8.29 -2.87 9.87
CA GLY A 93 9.65 -3.12 9.39
C GLY A 93 10.57 -3.64 10.50
N GLY A 94 11.31 -4.71 10.23
CA GLY A 94 12.37 -5.21 11.11
C GLY A 94 11.88 -5.90 12.39
N SER A 95 12.70 -5.86 13.45
CA SER A 95 12.42 -6.49 14.76
C SER A 95 11.70 -5.57 15.75
N SER A 96 11.80 -4.26 15.54
CA SER A 96 11.11 -3.24 16.31
C SER A 96 9.77 -2.94 15.63
N LYS A 97 8.66 -2.95 16.37
CA LYS A 97 7.27 -2.66 15.95
C LYS A 97 7.09 -1.25 15.35
N LEU A 98 7.88 -0.91 14.35
CA LEU A 98 7.90 0.36 13.65
C LEU A 98 7.16 0.18 12.34
N LEU A 99 6.21 1.06 12.06
CA LEU A 99 5.53 1.03 10.78
C LEU A 99 6.57 1.24 9.68
N ARG A 100 6.50 0.42 8.65
CA ARG A 100 7.24 0.67 7.42
C ARG A 100 6.56 1.82 6.67
N ASN A 101 7.35 2.66 6.02
CA ASN A 101 6.88 3.61 5.02
C ASN A 101 7.18 3.01 3.65
N PHE A 102 6.13 2.68 2.89
CA PHE A 102 6.25 2.14 1.55
C PHE A 102 6.24 3.28 0.53
N GLY A 103 7.16 3.22 -0.43
CA GLY A 103 7.13 4.08 -1.62
C GLY A 103 6.10 3.60 -2.65
N THR A 104 5.72 4.47 -3.58
CA THR A 104 4.84 4.09 -4.71
C THR A 104 5.43 2.92 -5.50
N GLY A 105 4.62 1.92 -5.81
CA GLY A 105 5.02 0.72 -6.55
C GLY A 105 5.77 -0.32 -5.71
N GLU A 106 6.00 -0.08 -4.41
CA GLU A 106 6.52 -1.13 -3.53
C GLU A 106 5.44 -2.17 -3.22
N GLU A 107 5.79 -3.44 -3.34
CA GLU A 107 4.89 -4.55 -3.03
C GLU A 107 4.64 -4.64 -1.51
N ILE A 108 3.36 -4.71 -1.14
CA ILE A 108 2.87 -4.99 0.20
C ILE A 108 2.27 -6.40 0.18
N GLY A 109 2.97 -7.34 0.81
CA GLY A 109 2.61 -8.76 0.82
C GLY A 109 3.40 -9.57 1.85
N LEU A 110 3.43 -10.89 1.68
CA LEU A 110 4.09 -11.84 2.61
C LEU A 110 5.58 -11.54 2.88
N SER A 111 6.27 -10.92 1.93
CA SER A 111 7.70 -10.57 2.02
C SER A 111 7.96 -9.15 2.54
N ALA A 112 6.92 -8.32 2.62
CA ALA A 112 7.03 -6.87 2.80
C ALA A 112 7.32 -6.44 4.24
N GLY A 113 7.14 -7.33 5.21
CA GLY A 113 7.37 -7.04 6.63
C GLY A 113 6.70 -8.06 7.53
N LYS A 114 6.66 -7.75 8.83
CA LYS A 114 5.97 -8.60 9.81
C LYS A 114 4.64 -7.96 10.18
N PRO A 115 3.51 -8.69 10.02
CA PRO A 115 2.23 -8.24 10.56
C PRO A 115 2.37 -8.03 12.06
N ALA A 116 1.94 -6.86 12.54
CA ALA A 116 1.92 -6.50 13.94
C ALA A 116 0.57 -5.88 14.29
N ILE A 117 0.01 -6.21 15.45
CA ILE A 117 -1.23 -5.57 15.93
C ILE A 117 -1.00 -4.09 16.24
N LEU A 118 0.24 -3.70 16.53
CA LEU A 118 0.62 -2.33 16.86
C LEU A 118 1.90 -1.96 16.12
N GLY A 119 1.92 -0.78 15.52
CA GLY A 119 3.10 -0.17 14.92
C GLY A 119 3.24 1.30 15.30
N ILE A 120 4.47 1.71 15.57
CA ILE A 120 4.82 3.12 15.78
C ILE A 120 5.39 3.67 14.47
N GLY A 121 4.76 4.68 13.89
CA GLY A 121 5.23 5.32 12.67
C GLY A 121 6.33 6.32 12.94
N ALA A 122 6.09 7.21 13.89
CA ALA A 122 7.04 8.21 14.33
C ALA A 122 6.97 8.38 15.85
N LYS A 123 8.13 8.49 16.49
CA LYS A 123 8.24 8.93 17.87
C LYS A 123 9.42 9.86 18.00
N PHE A 124 9.18 11.05 18.56
CA PHE A 124 10.21 11.99 18.94
C PHE A 124 10.30 12.03 20.47
N SER A 125 11.52 11.93 20.99
CA SER A 125 11.81 12.22 22.39
C SER A 125 13.04 13.11 22.42
N THR A 126 12.90 14.30 23.00
CA THR A 126 14.02 14.97 23.65
C THR A 126 14.41 14.08 24.82
N THR A 127 15.57 13.44 24.73
CA THR A 127 16.13 12.80 25.92
C THR A 127 16.51 13.94 26.86
N GLY A 128 15.65 14.25 27.83
CA GLY A 128 15.92 15.14 28.96
C GLY A 128 16.99 14.58 29.92
N GLY A 129 17.98 13.87 29.39
CA GLY A 129 19.20 13.59 30.12
C GLY A 129 19.95 14.90 30.24
N LYS A 130 20.07 15.41 31.46
CA LYS A 130 21.04 16.45 31.82
C LYS A 130 22.45 15.92 31.53
N SER A 131 22.85 15.93 30.26
CA SER A 131 24.25 15.88 29.88
C SER A 131 24.86 17.17 30.41
N SER A 132 25.82 17.05 31.32
CA SER A 132 26.55 18.17 31.93
C SER A 132 27.36 19.01 30.93
N LYS A 133 27.35 18.64 29.63
CA LYS A 133 27.86 19.42 28.51
C LYS A 133 26.76 19.50 27.45
N GLY A 134 26.33 20.72 27.16
CA GLY A 134 25.05 21.06 26.54
C GLY A 134 24.72 20.37 25.21
N GLY A 135 23.41 20.34 24.94
CA GLY A 135 22.79 19.82 23.71
C GLY A 135 21.86 18.64 24.01
N GLY A 136 20.58 18.93 24.25
CA GLY A 136 19.56 17.87 24.25
C GLY A 136 19.54 17.21 22.88
N LYS A 137 19.68 15.88 22.82
CA LYS A 137 19.59 15.15 21.56
C LYS A 137 18.13 14.79 21.31
N THR A 138 17.57 15.31 20.22
CA THR A 138 16.32 14.80 19.64
C THR A 138 16.62 13.44 19.03
N THR A 139 15.92 12.41 19.50
CA THR A 139 15.94 11.10 18.84
C THR A 139 14.63 10.92 18.11
N SER A 140 14.69 10.92 16.78
CA SER A 140 13.60 10.50 15.90
C SER A 140 13.65 8.99 15.72
N LYS A 141 12.52 8.31 15.88
CA LYS A 141 12.41 6.87 15.63
C LYS A 141 11.22 6.57 14.74
N GLY A 142 11.47 5.71 13.75
CA GLY A 142 10.46 5.22 12.81
C GLY A 142 10.60 5.83 11.41
N ALA A 143 10.12 5.10 10.39
CA ALA A 143 10.26 5.49 8.98
C ALA A 143 9.39 6.70 8.59
N TRP A 144 8.54 7.15 9.51
CA TRP A 144 7.65 8.30 9.32
C TRP A 144 8.11 9.53 10.10
N ALA A 145 9.33 9.51 10.66
CA ALA A 145 9.84 10.69 11.36
C ALA A 145 10.41 11.70 10.34
N PRO A 146 9.86 12.93 10.23
CA PRO A 146 10.28 13.95 9.24
C PRO A 146 11.76 14.33 9.22
N GLY A 147 12.50 14.11 10.31
CA GLY A 147 13.90 14.50 10.37
C GLY A 147 14.03 16.02 10.22
N ASN A 148 14.56 16.48 9.09
CA ASN A 148 14.71 17.90 8.75
C ASN A 148 13.66 18.41 7.75
N GLU A 149 12.75 17.55 7.30
CA GLU A 149 11.66 17.92 6.38
C GLU A 149 10.43 18.40 7.16
N ASP A 150 9.56 19.17 6.51
CA ASP A 150 8.32 19.66 7.14
C ASP A 150 7.27 18.54 7.30
N SER A 151 7.32 17.52 6.45
CA SER A 151 6.40 16.37 6.52
C SER A 151 6.96 15.14 5.79
N VAL A 152 6.41 13.97 6.11
CA VAL A 152 6.67 12.71 5.41
C VAL A 152 5.36 12.16 4.87
N SER A 153 5.33 11.88 3.57
CA SER A 153 4.22 11.20 2.91
C SER A 153 4.64 9.79 2.48
N GLY A 154 3.65 8.92 2.34
CA GLY A 154 3.84 7.59 1.76
C GLY A 154 2.70 6.65 2.09
N TYR A 155 2.98 5.35 2.06
CA TYR A 155 1.96 4.33 2.25
C TYR A 155 2.23 3.46 3.48
N MET A 156 1.20 3.25 4.28
CA MET A 156 1.22 2.30 5.40
C MET A 156 0.48 1.03 4.99
N GLY A 157 1.20 -0.08 4.87
CA GLY A 157 0.61 -1.38 4.57
C GLY A 157 -0.14 -1.99 5.76
N PHE A 158 -1.18 -2.75 5.47
CA PHE A 158 -1.88 -3.62 6.40
C PHE A 158 -2.17 -4.98 5.77
N ALA A 159 -2.41 -5.98 6.62
CA ALA A 159 -2.90 -7.28 6.25
C ALA A 159 -4.14 -7.59 7.10
N TRP A 160 -5.20 -8.12 6.49
CA TRP A 160 -6.34 -8.62 7.23
C TRP A 160 -6.62 -10.08 6.92
N PHE A 161 -7.23 -10.74 7.90
CA PHE A 161 -7.45 -12.18 7.95
C PHE A 161 -8.94 -12.42 8.06
N PRO A 162 -9.69 -12.43 6.93
CA PRO A 162 -11.13 -12.70 6.96
C PRO A 162 -11.43 -14.09 7.52
N ASN A 163 -10.50 -15.02 7.38
CA ASN A 163 -10.47 -16.33 8.03
C ASN A 163 -9.01 -16.71 8.35
N ALA A 164 -8.79 -17.89 8.93
CA ALA A 164 -7.46 -18.31 9.38
C ALA A 164 -6.48 -18.70 8.25
N ALA A 165 -6.97 -18.94 7.03
CA ALA A 165 -6.18 -19.44 5.91
C ALA A 165 -5.86 -18.33 4.89
N ASP A 166 -6.75 -17.36 4.76
CA ASP A 166 -6.68 -16.31 3.77
C ASP A 166 -6.14 -15.02 4.41
N VAL A 167 -5.19 -14.41 3.72
CA VAL A 167 -4.67 -13.09 4.05
C VAL A 167 -4.86 -12.20 2.83
N ASN A 168 -5.39 -11.02 3.05
CA ASN A 168 -5.45 -9.99 2.03
C ASN A 168 -4.63 -8.79 2.46
N TYR A 169 -4.20 -7.99 1.50
CA TYR A 169 -3.30 -6.87 1.71
C TYR A 169 -3.90 -5.56 1.25
N GLY A 170 -3.53 -4.49 1.93
CA GLY A 170 -3.96 -3.16 1.59
C GLY A 170 -2.98 -2.10 2.08
N TRP A 171 -3.26 -0.86 1.74
CA TRP A 171 -2.48 0.29 2.15
C TRP A 171 -3.35 1.49 2.51
N PHE A 172 -2.84 2.35 3.38
CA PHE A 172 -3.33 3.71 3.61
C PHE A 172 -2.35 4.71 3.00
N SER A 173 -2.86 5.74 2.33
CA SER A 173 -2.07 6.91 1.93
C SER A 173 -2.07 7.92 3.07
N LEU A 174 -0.88 8.23 3.57
CA LEU A 174 -0.69 9.01 4.78
C LEU A 174 0.31 10.14 4.55
N THR A 175 0.06 11.27 5.22
CA THR A 175 1.02 12.37 5.36
C THR A 175 1.13 12.78 6.83
N TRP A 176 2.35 12.87 7.35
CA TRP A 176 2.64 13.23 8.74
C TRP A 176 3.58 14.42 8.82
N ASP A 177 3.16 15.51 9.49
CA ASP A 177 3.95 16.75 9.61
C ASP A 177 4.69 16.91 10.95
N GLY A 178 4.64 15.88 11.80
CA GLY A 178 5.16 15.95 13.18
C GLY A 178 4.08 16.24 14.24
N SER A 179 2.90 16.70 13.87
CA SER A 179 1.79 16.97 14.80
C SER A 179 0.44 16.46 14.30
N PHE A 180 0.17 16.59 13.01
CA PHE A 180 -1.04 16.15 12.32
C PHE A 180 -0.74 14.99 11.37
N LEU A 181 -1.60 13.97 11.42
CA LEU A 181 -1.64 12.88 10.46
C LEU A 181 -2.84 13.09 9.54
N THR A 182 -2.57 13.24 8.26
CA THR A 182 -3.58 13.26 7.21
C THR A 182 -3.65 11.89 6.56
N ILE A 183 -4.88 11.41 6.36
CA ILE A 183 -5.22 10.12 5.76
C ILE A 183 -6.06 10.42 4.53
N ASP A 184 -5.47 10.27 3.35
CA ASP A 184 -6.12 10.64 2.09
C ASP A 184 -7.14 9.58 1.66
N GLY A 185 -6.81 8.30 1.88
CA GLY A 185 -7.65 7.16 1.55
C GLY A 185 -6.92 5.84 1.77
N TYR A 186 -7.57 4.76 1.37
CA TYR A 186 -7.00 3.42 1.45
C TYR A 186 -7.37 2.59 0.22
N ALA A 187 -6.57 1.56 -0.06
CA ALA A 187 -6.90 0.55 -1.04
C ALA A 187 -6.60 -0.85 -0.53
N TYR A 188 -7.24 -1.85 -1.11
CA TYR A 188 -7.01 -3.25 -0.78
C TYR A 188 -7.19 -4.19 -1.97
N GLU A 189 -6.47 -5.31 -1.93
CA GLU A 189 -6.59 -6.41 -2.88
C GLU A 189 -7.72 -7.35 -2.47
N THR A 190 -8.60 -7.69 -3.40
CA THR A 190 -9.74 -8.58 -3.15
C THR A 190 -9.36 -10.06 -3.26
N GLU A 191 -8.28 -10.37 -3.97
CA GLU A 191 -7.77 -11.74 -4.10
C GLU A 191 -6.88 -12.15 -2.91
N ALA A 192 -7.25 -13.27 -2.27
CA ALA A 192 -6.52 -13.80 -1.14
C ALA A 192 -5.11 -14.28 -1.51
N GLY A 193 -4.13 -13.89 -0.68
CA GLY A 193 -2.73 -14.25 -0.83
C GLY A 193 -1.96 -13.40 -1.84
N VAL A 194 -2.63 -12.48 -2.55
CA VAL A 194 -2.01 -11.62 -3.55
C VAL A 194 -1.58 -10.29 -2.91
N GLY A 195 -0.30 -9.94 -3.08
CA GLY A 195 0.23 -8.67 -2.62
C GLY A 195 -0.28 -7.51 -3.46
N ILE A 196 -0.31 -6.31 -2.87
CA ILE A 196 -0.74 -5.08 -3.54
C ILE A 196 0.44 -4.11 -3.67
N GLU A 197 0.57 -3.47 -4.82
CA GLU A 197 1.52 -2.37 -4.99
C GLU A 197 1.02 -1.11 -4.27
N ALA A 198 1.88 -0.50 -3.46
CA ALA A 198 1.58 0.75 -2.78
C ALA A 198 1.24 1.87 -3.79
N GLY A 199 0.08 2.49 -3.61
CA GLY A 199 -0.42 3.53 -4.53
C GLY A 199 -1.05 2.99 -5.83
N ALA A 200 -1.16 1.68 -6.01
CA ALA A 200 -1.94 1.13 -7.11
C ALA A 200 -3.42 1.44 -6.92
N ILE A 201 -4.00 2.17 -7.87
CA ILE A 201 -5.42 2.45 -7.97
C ILE A 201 -5.84 1.93 -9.34
N PRO A 202 -6.95 1.17 -9.47
CA PRO A 202 -7.42 0.77 -10.78
C PRO A 202 -7.59 2.00 -11.66
N ALA A 203 -6.90 2.04 -12.80
CA ALA A 203 -7.14 3.09 -13.77
C ALA A 203 -8.61 2.98 -14.22
N PRO A 204 -9.42 4.05 -14.12
CA PRO A 204 -10.78 4.05 -14.67
C PRO A 204 -10.68 3.85 -16.19
N GLY A 205 -10.76 2.60 -16.66
CA GLY A 205 -10.70 2.28 -18.09
C GLY A 205 -9.82 1.10 -18.53
N ALA A 206 -9.06 0.44 -17.64
CA ALA A 206 -8.27 -0.74 -18.05
C ALA A 206 -9.17 -1.90 -18.54
N ILE A 207 -10.34 -2.08 -17.92
CA ILE A 207 -11.37 -3.04 -18.35
C ILE A 207 -11.96 -2.66 -19.73
N GLY A 208 -12.00 -1.36 -20.07
CA GLY A 208 -12.57 -0.87 -21.32
C GLY A 208 -11.67 -1.05 -22.55
N LEU A 209 -10.34 -1.12 -22.38
CA LEU A 209 -9.40 -1.24 -23.50
C LEU A 209 -9.21 -2.68 -23.99
N LEU A 210 -9.36 -3.69 -23.11
CA LEU A 210 -9.38 -5.10 -23.54
C LEU A 210 -10.65 -5.44 -24.35
N GLY A 211 -11.77 -4.79 -24.05
CA GLY A 211 -13.02 -4.92 -24.82
C GLY A 211 -12.97 -4.32 -26.23
N LEU A 212 -12.12 -3.31 -26.47
CA LEU A 212 -11.97 -2.67 -27.78
C LEU A 212 -11.10 -3.48 -28.76
N ALA A 213 -10.14 -4.27 -28.26
CA ALA A 213 -9.33 -5.14 -29.11
C ALA A 213 -10.11 -6.36 -29.63
N ALA A 214 -11.08 -6.87 -28.85
CA ALA A 214 -11.94 -7.98 -29.26
C ALA A 214 -13.05 -7.56 -30.26
N GLY A 215 -13.42 -6.28 -30.31
CA GLY A 215 -14.51 -5.78 -31.16
C GLY A 215 -14.13 -5.41 -32.60
N ALA A 216 -12.84 -5.27 -32.93
CA ALA A 216 -12.41 -4.77 -34.24
C ALA A 216 -12.07 -5.87 -35.28
N ALA A 217 -12.02 -7.15 -34.89
CA ALA A 217 -11.65 -8.26 -35.78
C ALA A 217 -12.85 -8.96 -36.45
N GLY A 218 -13.95 -8.24 -36.68
CA GLY A 218 -15.21 -8.86 -37.07
C GLY A 218 -16.09 -8.05 -38.01
N MET A 219 -15.56 -7.28 -38.97
CA MET A 219 -16.44 -6.60 -39.93
C MET A 219 -15.79 -6.28 -41.29
N ARG A 220 -15.82 -7.25 -42.22
CA ARG A 220 -16.40 -7.10 -43.57
C ARG A 220 -16.33 -8.42 -44.33
N ARG A 221 -17.48 -9.09 -44.43
CA ARG A 221 -17.71 -10.18 -45.40
C ARG A 221 -19.01 -9.90 -46.14
N LYS A 222 -18.92 -9.38 -47.37
CA LYS A 222 -19.93 -9.47 -48.46
C LYS A 222 -19.19 -9.14 -49.77
N ARG A 223 -19.43 -9.75 -50.92
CA ARG A 223 -20.02 -11.02 -51.40
C ARG A 223 -19.68 -10.99 -52.91
N LEU A 224 -19.40 -12.15 -53.50
CA LEU A 224 -19.22 -12.32 -54.95
C LEU A 224 -20.45 -11.86 -55.74
N ALA A 225 -20.21 -11.20 -56.89
CA ALA A 225 -20.92 -11.35 -58.16
C ALA A 225 -19.95 -10.98 -59.28
#